data_AF-A0A0F6YLM4-F1
#
_entry.id   AF-A0A0F6YLM4-F1
#
_cell.length_a   1.000
_cell.length_b   1.000
_cell.length_c   1.000
_cell.angle_alpha   90.00
_cell.angle_beta   90.00
_cell.angle_gamma   90.00
#
_symmetry.space_group_name_H-M   'P 1'
#
loop_
_entity.id
_entity.type
_entity.pdbx_description
1 polymer ?
#
loop_
_entity_poly.entity_id
_entity_poly.type
_entity_poly.pdbx_seq_one_letter_code
_entity_poly.pdbx_strand_id
1 'polypeptide(L)'
;MKRVLVIVLLSLAACGPDARRVGADATVQSARAALMQVEGTSGGEEPLRAPLERSRVWLERSEEGIEVWGSSGSLAYETAAPCLGVALGELRDALVAQGRDVPTDLEEAEASALAASERPCATRR
;
A
#
# COMPACT_ATOMS: atom_id res chain seq x y z
N MET A 1 17.84 -56.90 7.27
CA MET A 1 18.83 -56.39 6.29
C MET A 1 18.13 -55.41 5.36
N LYS A 2 18.77 -54.27 5.10
CA LYS A 2 18.57 -53.28 4.01
C LYS A 2 17.25 -52.48 3.92
N ARG A 3 17.43 -51.19 4.26
CA ARG A 3 16.66 -49.98 3.95
C ARG A 3 16.35 -49.86 2.47
N VAL A 4 15.16 -49.37 2.09
CA VAL A 4 15.02 -48.35 1.04
C VAL A 4 13.91 -47.39 1.43
N LEU A 5 14.34 -46.25 1.93
CA LEU A 5 13.57 -45.03 2.13
C LEU A 5 13.41 -44.40 0.73
N VAL A 6 12.19 -44.30 0.20
CA VAL A 6 11.94 -43.48 -1.00
C VAL A 6 11.09 -42.30 -0.55
N ILE A 7 11.77 -41.27 -0.05
CA ILE A 7 11.21 -39.92 0.04
C ILE A 7 11.14 -39.42 -1.41
N VAL A 8 9.97 -39.53 -2.03
CA VAL A 8 9.69 -38.79 -3.27
C VAL A 8 9.41 -37.35 -2.84
N LEU A 9 10.48 -36.58 -2.70
CA LEU A 9 10.47 -35.11 -2.75
C LEU A 9 10.04 -34.72 -4.18
N LEU A 10 8.74 -34.76 -4.43
CA LEU A 10 8.13 -34.18 -5.62
C LEU A 10 8.17 -32.66 -5.46
N SER A 11 9.28 -32.10 -5.95
CA SER A 11 9.34 -30.95 -6.85
C SER A 11 8.03 -30.16 -7.04
N LEU A 12 7.55 -29.49 -6.01
CA LEU A 12 6.65 -28.34 -6.18
C LEU A 12 7.54 -27.17 -6.60
N ALA A 13 7.75 -27.08 -7.91
CA ALA A 13 8.20 -25.87 -8.54
C ALA A 13 7.35 -24.71 -7.98
N ALA A 14 8.02 -23.78 -7.31
CA ALA A 14 7.44 -22.55 -6.81
C ALA A 14 6.95 -21.71 -8.01
N CYS A 15 5.72 -21.94 -8.44
CA CYS A 15 4.97 -21.07 -9.35
C CYS A 15 3.72 -20.57 -8.63
N GLY A 16 3.91 -20.05 -7.41
CA GLY A 16 2.91 -19.21 -6.77
C GLY A 16 3.19 -17.74 -7.09
N PRO A 17 2.17 -16.85 -7.10
CA PRO A 17 2.42 -15.42 -7.21
C PRO A 17 3.39 -14.97 -6.11
N ASP A 18 4.31 -14.05 -6.45
CA ASP A 18 5.24 -13.46 -5.47
C ASP A 18 4.42 -12.88 -4.32
N ALA A 19 4.52 -13.48 -3.13
CA ALA A 19 3.72 -13.10 -1.97
C ALA A 19 3.93 -11.61 -1.61
N ARG A 20 5.10 -11.06 -1.90
CA ARG A 20 5.37 -9.62 -1.70
C ARG A 20 4.59 -8.76 -2.69
N ARG A 21 4.50 -9.21 -3.95
CA ARG A 21 3.65 -8.54 -4.95
C ARG A 21 2.18 -8.59 -4.56
N VAL A 22 1.69 -9.75 -4.13
CA VAL A 22 0.31 -9.91 -3.67
C VAL A 22 0.00 -8.99 -2.49
N GLY A 23 0.91 -8.89 -1.52
CA GLY A 23 0.80 -7.94 -0.41
C GLY A 23 0.78 -6.49 -0.89
N ALA A 24 1.66 -6.13 -1.83
CA ALA A 24 1.69 -4.79 -2.41
C ALA A 24 0.40 -4.42 -3.14
N ASP A 25 -0.11 -5.35 -3.98
CA ASP A 25 -1.40 -5.22 -4.66
C ASP A 25 -2.53 -4.98 -3.64
N ALA A 26 -2.58 -5.76 -2.56
CA ALA A 26 -3.59 -5.60 -1.52
C ALA A 26 -3.53 -4.22 -0.83
N THR A 27 -2.33 -3.74 -0.49
CA THR A 27 -2.14 -2.41 0.11
C THR A 27 -2.63 -1.30 -0.81
N VAL A 28 -2.27 -1.35 -2.09
CA VAL A 28 -2.70 -0.35 -3.09
C VAL A 28 -4.21 -0.37 -3.31
N GLN A 29 -4.82 -1.55 -3.40
CA GLN A 29 -6.27 -1.66 -3.56
C GLN A 29 -7.03 -1.13 -2.33
N SER A 30 -6.52 -1.41 -1.12
CA SER A 30 -7.06 -0.86 0.13
C SER A 30 -6.97 0.67 0.16
N ALA A 31 -5.81 1.24 -0.16
CA ALA A 31 -5.63 2.69 -0.23
C ALA A 31 -6.54 3.35 -1.27
N ARG A 32 -6.68 2.75 -2.46
CA ARG A 32 -7.58 3.21 -3.51
C ARG A 32 -9.04 3.23 -3.04
N ALA A 33 -9.50 2.16 -2.39
CA ALA A 33 -10.85 2.07 -1.86
C ALA A 33 -11.11 3.14 -0.79
N ALA A 34 -10.17 3.33 0.15
CA ALA A 34 -10.24 4.35 1.18
C ALA A 34 -10.34 5.77 0.59
N LEU A 35 -9.51 6.10 -0.41
CA LEU A 35 -9.56 7.41 -1.06
C LEU A 35 -10.90 7.65 -1.76
N MET A 36 -11.43 6.67 -2.50
CA MET A 36 -12.75 6.78 -3.14
C MET A 36 -13.87 7.00 -2.10
N GLN A 37 -13.80 6.35 -0.94
CA GLN A 37 -14.76 6.53 0.14
C GLN A 37 -14.69 7.94 0.73
N VAL A 38 -13.49 8.46 1.00
CA VAL A 38 -13.32 9.83 1.50
C VAL A 38 -13.82 10.84 0.47
N GLU A 39 -13.54 10.65 -0.81
CA GLU A 39 -14.02 11.53 -1.89
C GLU A 39 -15.54 11.54 -2.01
N GLY A 40 -16.17 10.36 -1.98
CA GLY A 40 -17.62 10.21 -2.05
C GLY A 40 -18.35 10.85 -0.87
N THR A 41 -17.72 10.91 0.30
CA THR A 41 -18.30 11.51 1.51
C THR A 41 -17.91 12.97 1.72
N SER A 42 -16.81 13.44 1.13
CA SER A 42 -16.28 14.79 1.35
C SER A 42 -16.74 15.84 0.35
N GLY A 43 -17.27 15.45 -0.81
CA GLY A 43 -17.78 16.41 -1.79
C GLY A 43 -16.73 17.41 -2.32
N GLY A 44 -15.44 17.14 -2.15
CA GLY A 44 -14.35 17.98 -2.69
C GLY A 44 -14.05 19.26 -1.91
N GLU A 45 -14.32 19.30 -0.61
CA GLU A 45 -14.02 20.42 0.29
C GLU A 45 -12.53 20.82 0.27
N GLU A 46 -12.28 22.14 0.25
CA GLU A 46 -10.95 22.77 0.22
C GLU A 46 -9.93 22.21 1.23
N PRO A 47 -10.26 22.05 2.53
CA PRO A 47 -9.29 21.53 3.52
C PRO A 47 -8.83 20.08 3.27
N LEU A 48 -9.59 19.29 2.49
CA LEU A 48 -9.22 17.91 2.16
C LEU A 48 -8.56 17.79 0.79
N ARG A 49 -8.68 18.82 -0.06
CA ARG A 49 -8.19 18.79 -1.45
C ARG A 49 -6.69 18.48 -1.53
N ALA A 50 -5.87 19.19 -0.77
CA ALA A 50 -4.42 19.01 -0.84
C ALA A 50 -3.95 17.65 -0.26
N PRO A 51 -4.44 17.18 0.91
CA PRO A 51 -4.16 15.82 1.38
C PRO A 51 -4.65 14.70 0.44
N LEU A 52 -5.83 14.86 -0.17
CA LEU A 52 -6.35 13.93 -1.17
C LEU A 52 -5.44 13.86 -2.40
N GLU A 53 -5.05 15.00 -2.95
CA GLU A 53 -4.17 15.08 -4.11
C GLU A 53 -2.80 14.44 -3.83
N ARG A 54 -2.20 14.74 -2.66
CA ARG A 54 -0.93 14.11 -2.26
C ARG A 54 -1.07 12.59 -2.12
N SER A 55 -2.16 12.12 -1.53
CA SER A 55 -2.44 10.69 -1.39
C SER A 55 -2.58 10.00 -2.75
N ARG A 56 -3.28 10.63 -3.70
CA ARG A 56 -3.43 10.12 -5.07
C ARG A 56 -2.10 10.03 -5.81
N VAL A 57 -1.24 11.05 -5.70
CA VAL A 57 0.10 11.03 -6.32
C VAL A 57 0.90 9.84 -5.82
N TRP A 58 0.93 9.60 -4.52
CA TRP A 58 1.69 8.47 -3.97
C TRP A 58 1.05 7.10 -4.23
N LEU A 59 -0.28 7.06 -4.35
CA LEU A 59 -0.99 5.86 -4.81
C LEU A 59 -0.58 5.49 -6.23
N GLU A 60 -0.60 6.46 -7.16
CA GLU A 60 -0.17 6.26 -8.55
C GLU A 60 1.28 5.76 -8.63
N ARG A 61 2.21 6.35 -7.86
CA ARG A 61 3.60 5.86 -7.81
C ARG A 61 3.73 4.45 -7.25
N SER A 62 2.89 4.08 -6.30
CA SER A 62 2.88 2.74 -5.73
C SER A 62 2.34 1.72 -6.75
N GLU A 63 1.29 2.09 -7.49
CA GLU A 63 0.71 1.32 -8.59
C GLU A 63 1.73 1.09 -9.71
N GLU A 64 2.41 2.14 -10.17
CA GLU A 64 3.47 2.06 -11.17
C GLU A 64 4.57 1.06 -10.74
N GLY A 65 4.96 1.08 -9.45
CA GLY A 65 5.92 0.13 -8.89
C GLY A 65 5.45 -1.33 -8.97
N ILE A 66 4.16 -1.57 -8.74
CA ILE A 66 3.56 -2.91 -8.85
C ILE A 66 3.46 -3.38 -10.31
N GLU A 67 3.09 -2.49 -11.23
CA GLU A 67 3.00 -2.80 -12.66
C GLU A 67 4.34 -3.31 -13.21
N VAL A 68 5.46 -2.70 -12.79
CA VAL A 68 6.81 -3.05 -13.26
C VAL A 68 7.60 -3.96 -12.29
N TRP A 69 6.91 -4.71 -11.42
CA TRP A 69 7.51 -5.48 -10.30
C TRP A 69 8.77 -6.29 -10.65
N GLY A 70 8.78 -6.95 -11.82
CA GLY A 70 9.83 -7.88 -12.24
C GLY A 70 11.15 -7.26 -12.74
N SER A 71 11.23 -5.95 -12.98
CA SER A 71 12.46 -5.27 -13.43
C SER A 71 13.15 -4.54 -12.27
N SER A 72 12.47 -3.53 -11.73
CA SER A 72 12.89 -2.74 -10.56
C SER A 72 11.70 -2.30 -9.71
N GLY A 73 10.49 -2.76 -10.05
CA GLY A 73 9.24 -2.28 -9.47
C GLY A 73 9.05 -2.58 -7.99
N SER A 74 9.59 -3.71 -7.50
CA SER A 74 9.58 -4.01 -6.05
C SER A 74 10.25 -2.90 -5.23
N LEU A 75 11.43 -2.42 -5.64
CA LEU A 75 12.12 -1.32 -4.97
C LEU A 75 11.38 0.02 -5.13
N ALA A 76 10.76 0.26 -6.30
CA ALA A 76 9.96 1.46 -6.53
C ALA A 76 8.76 1.50 -5.59
N TYR A 77 8.03 0.38 -5.47
CA TYR A 77 6.93 0.23 -4.51
C TYR A 77 7.43 0.37 -3.06
N GLU A 78 8.50 -0.34 -2.67
CA GLU A 78 9.08 -0.27 -1.31
C GLU A 78 9.54 1.15 -0.93
N THR A 79 9.78 2.02 -1.91
CA THR A 79 10.13 3.44 -1.70
C THR A 79 8.89 4.33 -1.67
N ALA A 80 7.89 4.06 -2.51
CA ALA A 80 6.69 4.88 -2.63
C ALA A 80 5.65 4.59 -1.53
N ALA A 81 5.45 3.32 -1.16
CA ALA A 81 4.39 2.89 -0.25
C ALA A 81 4.48 3.55 1.15
N PRO A 82 5.66 3.72 1.78
CA PRO A 82 5.74 4.49 3.02
C PRO A 82 5.30 5.95 2.87
N CYS A 83 5.53 6.57 1.71
CA CYS A 83 5.08 7.93 1.43
C CYS A 83 3.58 8.02 1.15
N LEU A 84 2.99 6.97 0.56
CA LEU A 84 1.54 6.80 0.52
C LEU A 84 0.97 6.75 1.94
N GLY A 85 1.56 5.95 2.84
CA GLY A 85 1.14 5.89 4.24
C GLY A 85 1.17 7.25 4.93
N VAL A 86 2.24 8.03 4.78
CA VAL A 86 2.31 9.41 5.32
C VAL A 86 1.21 10.30 4.75
N ALA A 87 0.97 10.27 3.44
CA ALA A 87 -0.06 11.09 2.82
C ALA A 87 -1.48 10.70 3.27
N LEU A 88 -1.76 9.41 3.45
CA LEU A 88 -3.03 8.93 4.04
C LEU A 88 -3.20 9.39 5.49
N GLY A 89 -2.12 9.40 6.28
CA GLY A 89 -2.11 9.96 7.62
C GLY A 89 -2.44 11.46 7.65
N GLU A 90 -1.88 12.24 6.72
CA GLU A 90 -2.24 13.66 6.59
C GLU A 90 -3.73 13.85 6.22
N LEU A 91 -4.28 12.97 5.39
CA LEU A 91 -5.70 12.98 5.05
C LEU A 91 -6.56 12.65 6.27
N ARG A 92 -6.18 11.63 7.05
CA ARG A 92 -6.82 11.30 8.32
C ARG A 92 -6.82 12.50 9.25
N ASP A 93 -5.67 13.13 9.46
CA ASP A 93 -5.53 14.27 10.35
C ASP A 93 -6.39 15.46 9.89
N ALA A 94 -6.50 15.67 8.58
CA ALA A 94 -7.39 16.70 8.02
C ALA A 94 -8.88 16.37 8.22
N LEU A 95 -9.30 15.10 8.17
CA LEU A 95 -10.67 14.69 8.51
C LEU A 95 -10.96 14.96 9.99
N VAL A 96 -10.04 14.56 10.89
CA VAL A 96 -10.16 14.81 12.33
C VAL A 96 -10.23 16.31 12.64
N ALA A 97 -9.38 17.12 12.01
CA ALA A 97 -9.37 18.57 12.20
C ALA A 97 -10.70 19.24 11.81
N GLN A 98 -11.45 18.63 10.90
CA GLN A 98 -12.79 19.08 10.50
C GLN A 98 -13.92 18.47 11.35
N GLY A 99 -13.59 17.69 12.38
CA GLY A 99 -14.58 16.99 13.20
C GLY A 99 -15.35 15.91 12.44
N ARG A 100 -14.72 15.32 11.42
CA ARG A 100 -15.33 14.27 10.59
C ARG A 100 -14.87 12.90 11.05
N ASP A 101 -15.75 11.92 10.86
CA ASP A 101 -15.41 10.52 11.10
C ASP A 101 -14.29 10.07 10.15
N VAL A 102 -13.31 9.38 10.72
CA VAL A 102 -12.23 8.72 9.98
C VAL A 102 -12.70 7.33 9.59
N PRO A 103 -12.74 6.97 8.29
CA PRO A 103 -13.06 5.61 7.88
C PRO A 103 -12.01 4.62 8.34
N THR A 104 -12.42 3.48 8.89
CA THR A 104 -11.49 2.40 9.32
C THR A 104 -10.60 1.93 8.17
N ASP A 105 -11.15 1.80 6.97
CA ASP A 105 -10.38 1.41 5.77
C ASP A 105 -9.23 2.38 5.48
N LEU A 106 -9.36 3.67 5.82
CA LEU A 106 -8.27 4.65 5.68
C LEU A 106 -7.15 4.39 6.69
N GLU A 107 -7.49 4.07 7.93
CA GLU A 107 -6.50 3.74 8.98
C GLU A 107 -5.78 2.44 8.67
N GLU A 108 -6.49 1.42 8.19
CA GLU A 108 -5.91 0.15 7.77
C GLU A 108 -5.00 0.30 6.55
N ALA A 109 -5.41 1.12 5.57
CA ALA A 109 -4.59 1.44 4.41
C ALA A 109 -3.31 2.21 4.80
N GLU A 110 -3.42 3.21 5.68
CA GLU A 110 -2.29 3.95 6.24
C GLU A 110 -1.30 2.99 6.91
N ALA A 111 -1.77 2.16 7.84
CA ALA A 111 -0.94 1.21 8.57
C ALA A 111 -0.25 0.20 7.63
N SER A 112 -1.00 -0.33 6.66
CA SER A 112 -0.48 -1.29 5.67
C SER A 112 0.59 -0.66 4.77
N ALA A 113 0.39 0.59 4.34
CA ALA A 113 1.33 1.32 3.50
C ALA A 113 2.62 1.70 4.26
N LEU A 114 2.49 2.13 5.53
CA LEU A 114 3.63 2.40 6.41
C LEU A 114 4.45 1.13 6.71
N ALA A 115 3.79 -0.03 6.83
CA ALA A 115 4.44 -1.30 7.08
C ALA A 115 5.03 -1.97 5.84
N ALA A 116 4.83 -1.39 4.64
CA ALA A 116 5.28 -2.00 3.38
C ALA A 116 6.81 -2.09 3.24
N SER A 117 7.56 -1.28 4.00
CA SER A 117 9.02 -1.23 3.97
C SER A 117 9.58 -0.72 5.29
N GLU A 118 10.77 -1.17 5.69
CA GLU A 118 11.49 -0.64 6.85
C GLU A 118 12.01 0.80 6.61
N ARG A 119 12.05 1.23 5.35
CA ARG A 119 12.51 2.57 4.99
C ARG A 119 11.38 3.56 5.23
N PRO A 120 11.58 4.60 6.06
CA PRO A 120 10.59 5.64 6.20
C PRO A 120 10.45 6.42 4.89
N CYS A 121 9.32 7.10 4.70
CA CYS A 121 9.18 8.05 3.61
C CYS A 121 10.32 9.08 3.67
N ALA A 122 10.99 9.29 2.54
CA ALA A 122 12.04 10.29 2.42
C ALA A 122 11.39 11.68 2.27
N THR A 123 10.74 12.17 3.32
CA THR A 123 10.41 13.59 3.41
C THR A 123 11.73 14.35 3.50
N ARG A 124 12.14 15.02 2.42
CA ARG A 124 13.26 15.98 2.49
C ARG A 124 12.93 16.98 3.61
N ARG A 125 13.81 17.07 4.60
CA ARG A 125 13.92 18.26 5.46
C ARG A 125 14.29 19.47 4.62
#